data_AF-A0A9N9V4A0-F1
#
_entry.id   AF-A0A9N9V4A0-F1
#
_cell.length_a   1.000
_cell.length_b   1.000
_cell.length_c   1.000
_cell.angle_alpha   90.00
_cell.angle_beta   90.00
_cell.angle_gamma   90.00
#
_symmetry.space_group_name_H-M   'P 1'
#
loop_
_entity.id
_entity.type
_entity.pdbx_description
1 polymer ?
#
loop_
_entity_poly.entity_id
_entity_poly.type
_entity_poly.pdbx_seq_one_letter_code
_entity_poly.pdbx_strand_id
1 'polypeptide(L)'
;MNISQLVCLLGFVIRLSNAANTTFTNPILPAFNPDPSCTFVKEWDNTFFCIPRHLVHWKHASYAISRGDQLPELYRNSALQTEGTWASTLRYRDGTFYLITSYVYWHEGWGPIILLLTTTDPYDDAAWSGPVRFENPEKEIDPDLFWDDDGKFYMSVARGIFIRQCLETFIVWNGTGDRNPEGPHIYNKDGYYYLGIGEGGTETNHSGVISRSTSISGPYEG
;
A
#
# COMPACT_ATOMS: atom_id res chain seq x y z
N MET A 1 -43.47 56.44 9.03
CA MET A 1 -44.77 55.78 8.81
C MET A 1 -44.75 55.13 7.43
N ASN A 2 -45.20 53.90 7.15
CA ASN A 2 -45.78 52.76 7.90
C ASN A 2 -45.72 51.53 6.93
N ILE A 3 -45.88 50.23 7.23
CA ILE A 3 -45.89 49.29 8.40
C ILE A 3 -45.90 47.89 7.72
N SER A 4 -45.30 46.78 8.18
CA SER A 4 -44.64 46.39 9.45
C SER A 4 -43.41 45.47 9.22
N GLN A 5 -42.98 44.76 10.27
CA GLN A 5 -42.00 43.66 10.29
C GLN A 5 -42.35 42.47 9.37
N LEU A 6 -41.33 41.85 8.78
CA LEU A 6 -41.30 40.40 8.51
C LEU A 6 -39.93 39.86 8.94
N VAL A 7 -39.87 39.16 10.08
CA VAL A 7 -38.62 38.63 10.62
C VAL A 7 -38.32 37.30 9.94
N CYS A 8 -37.48 37.32 8.89
CA CYS A 8 -36.90 36.10 8.33
C CYS A 8 -35.88 35.51 9.31
N LEU A 9 -36.39 34.73 10.26
CA LEU A 9 -35.65 33.73 11.02
C LEU A 9 -35.15 32.65 10.07
N LEU A 10 -34.07 32.96 9.34
CA LEU A 10 -33.18 31.98 8.71
C LEU A 10 -32.50 31.20 9.83
N GLY A 11 -33.22 30.21 10.35
CA GLY A 11 -32.76 29.34 11.42
C GLY A 11 -31.45 28.68 11.01
N PHE A 12 -30.39 28.94 11.77
CA PHE A 12 -29.08 28.36 11.56
C PHE A 12 -29.13 26.88 11.96
N VAL A 13 -29.65 26.03 11.07
CA VAL A 13 -29.78 24.59 11.29
C VAL A 13 -28.39 23.97 11.28
N ILE A 14 -27.75 24.00 12.44
CA ILE A 14 -26.57 23.19 12.72
C ILE A 14 -27.02 21.73 12.57
N ARG A 15 -26.75 21.14 11.41
CA ARG A 15 -26.80 19.69 11.24
C ARG A 15 -25.64 19.11 12.05
N LEU A 16 -25.89 18.86 13.33
CA LEU A 16 -25.14 17.89 14.10
C LEU A 16 -25.25 16.56 13.36
N SER A 17 -24.20 16.24 12.59
CA SER A 17 -24.04 14.94 11.97
C SER A 17 -23.77 13.94 13.09
N ASN A 18 -24.84 13.37 13.65
CA ASN A 18 -24.74 12.22 14.53
C ASN A 18 -24.04 11.11 13.74
N ALA A 19 -22.75 10.92 14.00
CA ALA A 19 -22.00 9.78 13.50
C ALA A 19 -22.67 8.52 14.07
N ALA A 20 -23.41 7.80 13.23
CA ALA A 20 -24.01 6.55 13.62
C ALA A 20 -22.89 5.55 13.92
N ASN A 21 -22.93 4.89 15.09
CA ASN A 21 -21.98 3.82 15.41
C ASN A 21 -22.22 2.63 14.46
N THR A 22 -21.47 2.57 13.37
CA THR A 22 -21.45 1.44 12.44
C THR A 22 -20.57 0.33 13.00
N THR A 23 -21.16 -0.81 13.32
CA THR A 23 -20.43 -2.05 13.57
C THR A 23 -19.86 -2.60 12.26
N PHE A 24 -18.75 -3.33 12.35
CA PHE A 24 -18.17 -4.08 11.23
C PHE A 24 -18.01 -5.56 11.59
N THR A 25 -17.68 -6.40 10.61
CA THR A 25 -17.47 -7.84 10.80
C THR A 25 -16.25 -8.26 9.99
N ASN A 26 -15.38 -9.07 10.59
CA ASN A 26 -14.23 -9.66 9.91
C ASN A 26 -14.55 -11.10 9.42
N PRO A 27 -13.95 -11.56 8.31
CA PRO A 27 -13.07 -10.81 7.41
C PRO A 27 -13.85 -9.78 6.58
N ILE A 28 -13.33 -8.55 6.52
CA ILE A 28 -13.93 -7.43 5.79
C ILE A 28 -13.95 -7.67 4.27
N LEU A 29 -12.89 -8.28 3.74
CA LEU A 29 -12.83 -8.87 2.40
C LEU A 29 -12.72 -10.40 2.56
N PRO A 30 -13.80 -11.18 2.34
CA PRO A 30 -13.77 -12.63 2.49
C PRO A 30 -13.09 -13.33 1.30
N ALA A 31 -12.85 -14.65 1.44
CA ALA A 31 -12.19 -15.49 0.46
C ALA A 31 -10.76 -15.03 0.12
N PHE A 32 -10.31 -15.21 -1.14
CA PHE A 32 -8.92 -14.97 -1.55
C PHE A 32 -8.65 -13.48 -1.81
N ASN A 33 -8.40 -12.75 -0.73
CA ASN A 33 -7.92 -11.36 -0.72
C ASN A 33 -6.74 -11.23 0.27
N PRO A 34 -5.56 -11.81 -0.02
CA PRO A 34 -4.37 -11.67 0.81
C PRO A 34 -3.76 -10.25 0.73
N ASP A 35 -2.72 -10.02 1.52
CA ASP A 35 -1.78 -8.90 1.45
C ASP A 35 -2.43 -7.50 1.27
N PRO A 36 -3.37 -7.10 2.15
CA PRO A 36 -4.22 -5.93 1.95
C PRO A 36 -3.46 -4.62 2.17
N SER A 37 -3.09 -3.94 1.07
CA SER A 37 -2.51 -2.60 1.11
C SER A 37 -3.56 -1.47 1.04
N CYS A 38 -3.28 -0.37 1.73
CA CYS A 38 -4.15 0.79 1.89
C CYS A 38 -3.35 2.09 1.88
N THR A 39 -3.82 3.11 1.17
CA THR A 39 -3.24 4.46 1.20
C THR A 39 -4.24 5.52 1.66
N PHE A 40 -3.74 6.60 2.25
CA PHE A 40 -4.55 7.74 2.69
C PHE A 40 -4.57 8.81 1.60
N VAL A 41 -5.76 9.25 1.20
CA VAL A 41 -5.97 10.20 0.10
C VAL A 41 -6.69 11.43 0.67
N LYS A 42 -5.89 12.43 1.04
CA LYS A 42 -6.34 13.63 1.77
C LYS A 42 -7.32 14.46 0.95
N GLU A 43 -7.02 14.60 -0.35
CA GLU A 43 -7.77 15.36 -1.34
C GLU A 43 -9.11 14.72 -1.71
N TRP A 44 -9.31 13.45 -1.37
CA TRP A 44 -10.55 12.70 -1.58
C TRP A 44 -11.35 12.62 -0.27
N ASP A 45 -11.63 13.78 0.31
CA ASP A 45 -12.37 13.98 1.57
C ASP A 45 -11.74 13.23 2.77
N ASN A 46 -10.41 13.18 2.86
CA ASN A 46 -9.65 12.47 3.90
C ASN A 46 -10.01 10.97 4.01
N THR A 47 -10.18 10.29 2.86
CA THR A 47 -10.50 8.86 2.81
C THR A 47 -9.25 7.98 2.83
N PHE A 48 -9.42 6.72 3.24
CA PHE A 48 -8.50 5.65 2.86
C PHE A 48 -8.96 5.03 1.55
N PHE A 49 -8.06 4.96 0.57
CA PHE A 49 -8.16 4.10 -0.60
C PHE A 49 -7.32 2.85 -0.34
N CYS A 50 -7.96 1.88 0.31
CA CYS A 50 -7.67 0.47 0.08
C CYS A 50 -8.37 0.04 -1.23
N ILE A 51 -8.45 -1.25 -1.54
CA ILE A 51 -9.24 -1.74 -2.67
C ILE A 51 -10.67 -2.14 -2.24
N PRO A 52 -11.70 -1.27 -2.28
CA PRO A 52 -11.90 0.11 -1.75
C PRO A 52 -13.29 0.22 -1.04
N ARG A 53 -13.92 1.35 -0.65
CA ARG A 53 -13.55 2.65 -0.04
C ARG A 53 -14.62 2.82 1.07
N HIS A 54 -14.25 3.23 2.29
CA HIS A 54 -14.91 2.91 3.58
C HIS A 54 -14.47 1.56 4.16
N LEU A 55 -14.09 1.55 5.45
CA LEU A 55 -13.55 0.37 6.13
C LEU A 55 -14.57 -0.77 6.34
N VAL A 56 -15.87 -0.53 6.15
CA VAL A 56 -16.95 -1.48 6.49
C VAL A 56 -17.63 -2.10 5.26
N HIS A 57 -17.68 -1.40 4.14
CA HIS A 57 -18.42 -1.81 2.95
C HIS A 57 -17.60 -1.60 1.69
N TRP A 58 -17.37 -2.69 0.96
CA TRP A 58 -16.33 -2.76 -0.06
C TRP A 58 -16.90 -3.20 -1.40
N LYS A 59 -16.43 -2.55 -2.47
CA LYS A 59 -16.82 -2.84 -3.86
C LYS A 59 -15.61 -2.63 -4.75
N HIS A 60 -15.08 -3.70 -5.33
CA HIS A 60 -13.95 -3.69 -6.27
C HIS A 60 -14.02 -2.49 -7.25
N ALA A 61 -12.90 -1.77 -7.40
CA ALA A 61 -12.77 -0.60 -8.27
C ALA A 61 -12.31 -0.99 -9.69
N SER A 62 -11.07 -1.44 -9.82
CA SER A 62 -10.44 -1.83 -11.09
C SER A 62 -9.34 -2.88 -10.86
N TYR A 63 -8.85 -3.48 -11.95
CA TYR A 63 -7.62 -4.26 -11.97
C TYR A 63 -6.48 -3.43 -12.57
N ALA A 64 -5.34 -3.32 -11.89
CA ALA A 64 -4.19 -2.57 -12.39
C ALA A 64 -3.50 -3.25 -13.58
N ILE A 65 -3.53 -4.58 -13.62
CA ILE A 65 -3.14 -5.40 -14.77
C ILE A 65 -4.42 -6.02 -15.33
N SER A 66 -4.95 -5.40 -16.38
CA SER A 66 -6.23 -5.77 -17.04
C SER A 66 -6.03 -6.16 -18.51
N ARG A 67 -4.92 -5.73 -19.13
CA ARG A 67 -4.68 -5.85 -20.56
C ARG A 67 -3.46 -6.73 -20.84
N GLY A 68 -3.59 -7.65 -21.80
CA GLY A 68 -2.55 -8.63 -22.13
C GLY A 68 -1.26 -8.07 -22.75
N ASP A 69 -1.24 -6.77 -23.08
CA ASP A 69 -0.06 -6.03 -23.53
C ASP A 69 0.74 -5.38 -22.38
N GLN A 70 0.14 -5.19 -21.19
CA GLN A 70 0.85 -4.64 -20.02
C GLN A 70 1.96 -5.58 -19.54
N LEU A 71 1.66 -6.86 -19.37
CA LEU A 71 2.61 -7.86 -18.86
C LEU A 71 2.50 -9.20 -19.62
N PRO A 72 2.94 -9.27 -20.89
CA PRO A 72 2.78 -10.45 -21.73
C PRO A 72 3.47 -11.71 -21.19
N GLU A 73 4.49 -11.57 -20.34
CA GLU A 73 5.16 -12.68 -19.66
C GLU A 73 4.26 -13.35 -18.60
N LEU A 74 3.34 -12.62 -17.94
CA LEU A 74 2.45 -13.20 -16.91
C LEU A 74 1.62 -14.37 -17.47
N TYR A 75 1.07 -14.21 -18.67
CA TYR A 75 0.31 -15.27 -19.34
C TYR A 75 1.19 -16.40 -19.91
N ARG A 76 2.46 -16.12 -20.22
CA ARG A 76 3.36 -17.06 -20.93
C ARG A 76 4.25 -17.89 -20.00
N ASN A 77 4.62 -17.31 -18.85
CA ASN A 77 5.70 -17.80 -18.00
C ASN A 77 5.21 -18.22 -16.60
N SER A 78 4.00 -17.81 -16.17
CA SER A 78 3.43 -18.24 -14.89
C SER A 78 2.61 -19.52 -15.10
N ALA A 79 3.27 -20.67 -14.94
CA ALA A 79 2.71 -22.01 -15.14
C ALA A 79 2.37 -22.73 -13.82
N LEU A 80 2.93 -22.29 -12.70
CA LEU A 80 2.70 -22.82 -11.36
C LEU A 80 1.74 -21.94 -10.56
N GLN A 81 1.01 -22.55 -9.62
CA GLN A 81 -0.03 -21.87 -8.83
C GLN A 81 0.49 -20.81 -7.84
N THR A 82 1.83 -20.72 -7.67
CA THR A 82 2.53 -19.76 -6.80
C THR A 82 3.33 -18.71 -7.60
N GLU A 83 3.06 -18.59 -8.90
CA GLU A 83 3.69 -17.59 -9.78
C GLU A 83 2.72 -16.45 -10.12
N GLY A 84 3.26 -15.35 -10.64
CA GLY A 84 2.51 -14.14 -10.94
C GLY A 84 2.80 -13.02 -9.95
N THR A 85 1.83 -12.15 -9.71
CA THR A 85 1.95 -11.03 -8.76
C THR A 85 1.75 -11.51 -7.32
N TRP A 86 2.72 -11.25 -6.45
CA TRP A 86 2.64 -11.46 -4.99
C TRP A 86 2.19 -10.17 -4.29
N ALA A 87 2.53 -10.01 -3.00
CA ALA A 87 2.18 -8.85 -2.18
C ALA A 87 2.43 -7.52 -2.93
N SER A 88 1.44 -6.64 -2.86
CA SER A 88 1.32 -5.46 -3.72
C SER A 88 1.00 -4.23 -2.91
N THR A 89 1.92 -3.28 -2.83
CA THR A 89 1.75 -2.06 -2.04
C THR A 89 1.14 -0.95 -2.88
N LEU A 90 0.05 -0.36 -2.40
CA LEU A 90 -0.60 0.79 -3.01
C LEU A 90 -0.28 2.04 -2.20
N ARG A 91 0.28 3.06 -2.87
CA ARG A 91 0.51 4.40 -2.31
C ARG A 91 -0.16 5.45 -3.19
N TYR A 92 -0.41 6.63 -2.63
CA TYR A 92 -0.91 7.80 -3.33
C TYR A 92 -0.02 9.01 -3.02
N ARG A 93 0.30 9.80 -4.04
CA ARG A 93 1.06 11.04 -3.92
C ARG A 93 0.70 11.99 -5.07
N ASP A 94 0.54 13.27 -4.78
CA ASP A 94 0.45 14.39 -5.74
C ASP A 94 -0.51 14.11 -6.93
N GLY A 95 -1.72 13.60 -6.64
CA GLY A 95 -2.75 13.28 -7.65
C GLY A 95 -2.63 11.91 -8.32
N THR A 96 -1.60 11.11 -7.99
CA THR A 96 -1.27 9.85 -8.66
C THR A 96 -1.27 8.68 -7.67
N PHE A 97 -1.87 7.55 -8.08
CA PHE A 97 -1.73 6.27 -7.41
C PHE A 97 -0.55 5.50 -7.98
N TYR A 98 0.19 4.85 -7.09
CA TYR A 98 1.37 4.04 -7.36
C TYR A 98 1.14 2.65 -6.77
N LEU A 99 1.02 1.64 -7.63
CA LEU A 99 0.93 0.23 -7.23
C LEU A 99 2.25 -0.45 -7.57
N ILE A 100 2.96 -0.93 -6.56
CA ILE A 100 4.21 -1.68 -6.73
C ILE A 100 4.01 -3.14 -6.28
N THR A 101 4.56 -4.10 -7.02
CA THR A 101 4.34 -5.54 -6.78
C THR A 101 5.55 -6.39 -7.21
N SER A 102 5.70 -7.55 -6.58
CA SER A 102 6.67 -8.58 -7.03
C SER A 102 6.05 -9.49 -8.08
N TYR A 103 6.66 -9.58 -9.26
CA TYR A 103 6.39 -10.63 -10.24
C TYR A 103 7.34 -11.81 -10.02
N VAL A 104 6.77 -12.94 -9.59
CA VAL A 104 7.50 -14.17 -9.24
C VAL A 104 7.28 -15.23 -10.32
N TYR A 105 8.37 -15.85 -10.77
CA TYR A 105 8.40 -16.98 -11.68
C TYR A 105 9.66 -17.82 -11.38
N TRP A 106 9.54 -19.14 -11.39
CA TRP A 106 10.59 -20.06 -10.92
C TRP A 106 11.49 -20.57 -12.04
N HIS A 107 11.10 -20.35 -13.30
CA HIS A 107 11.74 -20.94 -14.48
C HIS A 107 13.16 -20.43 -14.81
N GLU A 108 13.55 -19.26 -14.32
CA GLU A 108 14.91 -18.68 -14.51
C GLU A 108 15.73 -18.64 -13.21
N GLY A 109 15.25 -19.27 -12.14
CA GLY A 109 15.84 -19.21 -10.80
C GLY A 109 15.34 -18.00 -10.00
N TRP A 110 15.94 -17.76 -8.82
CA TRP A 110 15.45 -16.72 -7.90
C TRP A 110 15.90 -15.30 -8.32
N GLY A 111 14.95 -14.37 -8.33
CA GLY A 111 15.11 -12.99 -8.76
C GLY A 111 13.78 -12.35 -9.16
N PRO A 112 12.84 -12.12 -8.21
CA PRO A 112 11.55 -11.50 -8.49
C PRO A 112 11.71 -10.12 -9.17
N ILE A 113 10.93 -9.89 -10.22
CA ILE A 113 10.94 -8.60 -10.94
C ILE A 113 9.96 -7.66 -10.25
N ILE A 114 10.45 -6.52 -9.76
CA ILE A 114 9.58 -5.51 -9.16
C ILE A 114 8.92 -4.69 -10.27
N LEU A 115 7.59 -4.57 -10.22
CA LEU A 115 6.77 -3.85 -11.20
C LEU A 115 6.09 -2.65 -10.53
N LEU A 116 6.25 -1.45 -11.09
CA LEU A 116 5.48 -0.26 -10.74
C LEU A 116 4.46 0.06 -11.82
N LEU A 117 3.18 0.16 -11.43
CA LEU A 117 2.08 0.66 -12.23
C LEU A 117 1.53 1.95 -11.62
N THR A 118 0.99 2.84 -12.45
CA THR A 118 0.47 4.14 -12.03
C THR A 118 -0.87 4.46 -12.68
N THR A 119 -1.70 5.25 -11.99
CA THR A 119 -2.92 5.84 -12.55
C THR A 119 -3.30 7.13 -11.83
N THR A 120 -3.99 8.04 -12.51
CA THR A 120 -4.72 9.17 -11.87
C THR A 120 -6.20 8.83 -11.61
N ASP A 121 -6.71 7.74 -12.19
CA ASP A 121 -8.04 7.20 -11.89
C ASP A 121 -7.96 5.69 -11.61
N PRO A 122 -8.08 5.26 -10.33
CA PRO A 122 -8.09 3.85 -9.94
C PRO A 122 -9.48 3.19 -10.09
N TYR A 123 -10.48 3.88 -10.65
CA TYR A 123 -11.80 3.30 -10.98
C TYR A 123 -11.92 2.83 -12.44
N ASP A 124 -10.94 3.14 -13.29
CA ASP A 124 -10.86 2.72 -14.69
C ASP A 124 -9.67 1.77 -14.87
N ASP A 125 -9.91 0.54 -15.33
CA ASP A 125 -8.88 -0.46 -15.58
C ASP A 125 -8.07 -0.17 -16.88
N ALA A 126 -8.56 0.71 -17.75
CA ALA A 126 -7.82 1.24 -18.89
C ALA A 126 -6.87 2.40 -18.51
N ALA A 127 -7.14 3.12 -17.42
CA ALA A 127 -6.33 4.27 -16.98
C ALA A 127 -4.97 3.87 -16.37
N TRP A 128 -4.80 2.61 -15.93
CA TRP A 128 -3.53 2.11 -15.43
C TRP A 128 -2.47 1.98 -16.53
N SER A 129 -1.26 2.47 -16.23
CA SER A 129 -0.11 2.45 -17.12
C SER A 129 0.40 1.03 -17.45
N GLY A 130 1.31 0.92 -18.41
CA GLY A 130 2.17 -0.25 -18.51
C GLY A 130 3.17 -0.30 -17.33
N PRO A 131 3.58 -1.50 -16.87
CA PRO A 131 4.49 -1.65 -15.74
C PRO A 131 5.91 -1.20 -16.08
N VAL A 132 6.45 -0.30 -15.26
CA VAL A 132 7.88 0.00 -15.19
C VAL A 132 8.55 -1.09 -14.37
N ARG A 133 9.55 -1.78 -14.94
CA ARG A 133 10.36 -2.78 -14.22
C ARG A 133 11.42 -2.04 -13.41
N PHE A 134 11.41 -2.21 -12.08
CA PHE A 134 12.41 -1.67 -11.16
C PHE A 134 13.60 -2.61 -11.03
N GLU A 135 14.78 -2.05 -10.81
CA GLU A 135 15.97 -2.81 -10.47
C GLU A 135 15.83 -3.44 -9.07
N ASN A 136 15.97 -4.76 -8.98
CA ASN A 136 15.98 -5.52 -7.73
C ASN A 136 17.31 -6.27 -7.54
N PRO A 137 18.44 -5.57 -7.30
CA PRO A 137 19.74 -6.20 -7.07
C PRO A 137 19.77 -7.03 -5.77
N GLU A 138 18.92 -6.69 -4.80
CA GLU A 138 18.68 -7.45 -3.58
C GLU A 138 18.03 -8.82 -3.86
N LYS A 139 17.25 -8.91 -4.95
CA LYS A 139 16.45 -10.09 -5.35
C LYS A 139 15.42 -10.52 -4.30
N GLU A 140 14.79 -9.58 -3.62
CA GLU A 140 13.78 -9.88 -2.60
C GLU A 140 12.38 -9.43 -2.99
N ILE A 141 11.38 -9.95 -2.28
CA ILE A 141 9.94 -9.73 -2.53
C ILE A 141 9.39 -8.50 -1.79
N ASP A 142 8.08 -8.32 -1.87
CA ASP A 142 7.27 -7.38 -1.08
C ASP A 142 7.74 -5.92 -1.13
N PRO A 143 7.66 -5.29 -2.32
CA PRO A 143 8.06 -3.90 -2.48
C PRO A 143 7.08 -2.93 -1.80
N ASP A 144 7.61 -1.91 -1.15
CA ASP A 144 6.92 -0.70 -0.73
C ASP A 144 7.64 0.55 -1.25
N LEU A 145 6.88 1.63 -1.41
CA LEU A 145 7.36 2.95 -1.77
C LEU A 145 7.13 3.93 -0.62
N PHE A 146 8.22 4.58 -0.19
CA PHE A 146 8.18 5.65 0.80
C PHE A 146 8.79 6.94 0.23
N TRP A 147 8.16 8.07 0.54
CA TRP A 147 8.68 9.40 0.25
C TRP A 147 8.82 10.16 1.55
N ASP A 148 9.95 10.81 1.73
CA ASP A 148 10.31 11.47 2.99
C ASP A 148 10.13 13.00 2.90
N ASP A 149 10.04 13.66 4.05
CA ASP A 149 9.80 15.11 4.16
C ASP A 149 10.97 15.95 3.62
N ASP A 150 12.17 15.37 3.50
CA ASP A 150 13.32 16.02 2.84
C ASP A 150 13.32 15.90 1.30
N GLY A 151 12.27 15.29 0.73
CA GLY A 151 12.04 15.15 -0.69
C GLY A 151 12.64 13.89 -1.33
N LYS A 152 13.35 13.06 -0.56
CA LYS A 152 13.87 11.77 -1.04
C LYS A 152 12.77 10.74 -1.26
N PHE A 153 13.17 9.69 -1.97
CA PHE A 153 12.35 8.53 -2.31
C PHE A 153 13.12 7.26 -1.98
N TYR A 154 12.40 6.30 -1.42
CA TYR A 154 12.90 5.05 -0.91
C TYR A 154 12.02 3.90 -1.39
N MET A 155 12.64 2.83 -1.87
CA MET A 155 11.98 1.54 -2.06
C MET A 155 12.41 0.60 -0.94
N SER A 156 11.50 -0.16 -0.35
CA SER A 156 11.84 -1.24 0.59
C SER A 156 11.37 -2.60 0.11
N VAL A 157 12.19 -3.64 0.33
CA VAL A 157 11.92 -5.06 0.00
C VAL A 157 12.34 -5.98 1.17
N ALA A 158 11.82 -7.22 1.17
CA ALA A 158 11.89 -8.18 2.27
C ALA A 158 13.31 -8.63 2.72
N ARG A 159 13.37 -9.43 3.79
CA ARG A 159 14.55 -10.18 4.30
C ARG A 159 15.81 -9.35 4.57
N GLY A 160 15.77 -8.61 5.67
CA GLY A 160 16.79 -7.62 6.08
C GLY A 160 16.30 -6.18 5.92
N ILE A 161 15.13 -6.02 5.28
CA ILE A 161 14.41 -4.76 5.10
C ILE A 161 15.33 -3.75 4.43
N PHE A 162 15.62 -4.03 3.18
CA PHE A 162 16.52 -3.24 2.37
C PHE A 162 15.85 -1.91 2.01
N ILE A 163 16.25 -0.82 2.66
CA ILE A 163 15.82 0.53 2.28
C ILE A 163 16.80 1.04 1.22
N ARG A 164 16.33 1.17 -0.02
CA ARG A 164 17.14 1.59 -1.17
C ARG A 164 16.85 3.04 -1.58
N GLN A 165 17.91 3.85 -1.66
CA GLN A 165 17.92 5.21 -2.19
C GLN A 165 18.92 5.31 -3.35
N CYS A 166 18.44 5.40 -4.59
CA CYS A 166 19.25 5.40 -5.82
C CYS A 166 20.18 4.18 -5.94
N LEU A 167 21.41 4.26 -5.43
CA LEU A 167 22.43 3.20 -5.44
C LEU A 167 22.87 2.76 -4.04
N GLU A 168 22.38 3.41 -2.99
CA GLU A 168 22.66 3.05 -1.60
C GLU A 168 21.52 2.18 -1.05
N THR A 169 21.87 1.08 -0.39
CA THR A 169 20.93 0.12 0.20
C THR A 169 21.30 -0.12 1.66
N PHE A 170 20.34 0.07 2.57
CA PHE A 170 20.51 -0.10 4.01
C PHE A 170 19.75 -1.34 4.51
N ILE A 171 20.42 -2.25 5.22
CA ILE A 171 19.78 -3.31 6.03
C ILE A 171 19.46 -2.68 7.39
N VAL A 172 18.19 -2.40 7.68
CA VAL A 172 17.84 -1.56 8.85
C VAL A 172 17.27 -2.32 10.05
N TRP A 173 16.64 -3.48 9.82
CA TRP A 173 16.05 -4.31 10.88
C TRP A 173 15.82 -5.76 10.41
N ASN A 174 15.87 -6.71 11.34
CA ASN A 174 15.80 -8.16 11.09
C ASN A 174 14.52 -8.83 11.65
N GLY A 175 13.49 -8.05 12.01
CA GLY A 175 12.33 -8.52 12.77
C GLY A 175 12.63 -8.72 14.26
N THR A 176 11.72 -9.36 15.01
CA THR A 176 11.95 -9.68 16.42
C THR A 176 12.78 -10.97 16.61
N GLY A 177 12.88 -11.78 15.55
CA GLY A 177 13.71 -12.99 15.50
C GLY A 177 12.98 -14.25 15.05
N ASP A 178 11.74 -14.14 14.55
CA ASP A 178 11.02 -15.25 13.93
C ASP A 178 11.48 -15.46 12.46
N ARG A 179 10.90 -16.47 11.81
CA ARG A 179 11.12 -16.86 10.42
C ARG A 179 10.53 -15.82 9.46
N ASN A 180 11.20 -15.57 8.33
CA ASN A 180 10.69 -14.75 7.21
C ASN A 180 10.18 -13.34 7.60
N PRO A 181 11.05 -12.39 7.98
CA PRO A 181 10.70 -10.97 8.03
C PRO A 181 10.44 -10.43 6.60
N GLU A 182 9.18 -10.15 6.29
CA GLU A 182 8.65 -9.85 4.94
C GLU A 182 7.57 -8.75 5.01
N GLY A 183 6.99 -8.30 3.88
CA GLY A 183 6.00 -7.21 3.87
C GLY A 183 6.41 -5.84 4.49
N PRO A 184 7.60 -5.27 4.22
CA PRO A 184 8.05 -4.03 4.85
C PRO A 184 7.24 -2.81 4.44
N HIS A 185 6.71 -2.07 5.41
CA HIS A 185 5.95 -0.84 5.19
C HIS A 185 6.43 0.30 6.08
N ILE A 186 6.87 1.40 5.46
CA ILE A 186 7.45 2.56 6.15
C ILE A 186 6.42 3.70 6.27
N TYR A 187 6.43 4.38 7.42
CA TYR A 187 5.61 5.57 7.71
C TYR A 187 6.40 6.56 8.58
N ASN A 188 6.59 7.80 8.13
CA ASN A 188 7.08 8.87 9.02
C ASN A 188 5.89 9.49 9.77
N LYS A 189 5.99 9.55 11.11
CA LYS A 189 4.99 10.19 11.98
C LYS A 189 5.62 10.71 13.27
N ASP A 190 5.24 11.92 13.67
CA ASP A 190 5.56 12.54 14.97
C ASP A 190 7.06 12.54 15.34
N GLY A 191 7.94 12.59 14.33
CA GLY A 191 9.41 12.57 14.49
C GLY A 191 10.06 11.18 14.48
N TYR A 192 9.29 10.13 14.16
CA TYR A 192 9.78 8.75 14.04
C TYR A 192 9.41 8.14 12.68
N TYR A 193 10.35 7.39 12.11
CA TYR A 193 10.08 6.40 11.08
C TYR A 193 9.56 5.14 11.76
N TYR A 194 8.33 4.74 11.46
CA TYR A 194 7.75 3.47 11.85
C TYR A 194 7.89 2.48 10.69
N LEU A 195 8.29 1.25 11.02
CA LEU A 195 8.54 0.17 10.07
C LEU A 195 7.75 -1.06 10.52
N GLY A 196 6.67 -1.36 9.79
CA GLY A 196 5.91 -2.60 9.95
C GLY A 196 6.44 -3.72 9.05
N ILE A 197 6.33 -4.97 9.50
CA ILE A 197 6.57 -6.19 8.71
C ILE A 197 5.58 -7.30 9.11
N GLY A 198 5.46 -8.33 8.27
CA GLY A 198 5.07 -9.66 8.70
C GLY A 198 6.30 -10.48 9.13
N GLU A 199 6.15 -11.35 10.13
CA GLU A 199 7.10 -12.43 10.43
C GLU A 199 6.39 -13.70 10.95
N GLY A 200 7.11 -14.81 11.02
CA GLY A 200 6.61 -16.18 11.16
C GLY A 200 6.32 -16.87 9.81
N GLY A 201 6.13 -16.10 8.74
CA GLY A 201 5.62 -16.54 7.43
C GLY A 201 4.10 -16.79 7.46
N THR A 202 3.44 -16.70 6.30
CA THR A 202 1.96 -16.66 6.16
C THR A 202 1.15 -17.94 6.54
N GLU A 203 1.68 -18.78 7.41
CA GLU A 203 1.01 -19.97 7.98
C GLU A 203 0.44 -19.65 9.38
N THR A 204 0.30 -20.66 10.26
CA THR A 204 -0.27 -20.50 11.62
C THR A 204 0.52 -19.60 12.56
N ASN A 205 1.76 -19.26 12.20
CA ASN A 205 2.66 -18.43 13.01
C ASN A 205 2.71 -16.97 12.54
N HIS A 206 1.95 -16.61 11.49
CA HIS A 206 1.98 -15.25 10.92
C HIS A 206 1.62 -14.21 11.99
N SER A 207 2.57 -13.31 12.24
CA SER A 207 2.42 -12.14 13.11
C SER A 207 2.78 -10.87 12.34
N GLY A 208 2.08 -9.78 12.64
CA GLY A 208 2.47 -8.44 12.20
C GLY A 208 3.16 -7.72 13.34
N VAL A 209 4.39 -7.26 13.12
CA VAL A 209 5.19 -6.53 14.11
C VAL A 209 5.59 -5.15 13.57
N ILE A 210 5.91 -4.23 14.48
CA ILE A 210 6.26 -2.85 14.14
C ILE A 210 7.42 -2.38 15.00
N SER A 211 8.40 -1.75 14.38
CA SER A 211 9.51 -1.06 15.04
C SER A 211 9.53 0.41 14.68
N ARG A 212 10.40 1.20 15.31
CA ARG A 212 10.58 2.62 15.01
C ARG A 212 12.04 3.07 15.12
N SER A 213 12.39 4.15 14.44
CA SER A 213 13.66 4.86 14.60
C SER A 213 13.48 6.37 14.42
N THR A 214 14.45 7.17 14.88
CA THR A 214 14.57 8.60 14.53
C THR A 214 15.42 8.84 13.27
N SER A 215 15.97 7.79 12.67
CA SER A 215 16.64 7.82 11.36
C SER A 215 16.07 6.74 10.45
N ILE A 216 15.81 7.05 9.19
CA ILE A 216 15.30 6.05 8.23
C ILE A 216 16.27 4.87 8.06
N SER A 217 17.58 5.12 8.19
CA SER A 217 18.65 4.11 8.16
C SER A 217 18.72 3.23 9.42
N GLY A 218 17.85 3.43 10.39
CA GLY A 218 17.93 2.80 11.70
C GLY A 218 19.09 3.33 12.58
N PRO A 219 19.41 2.62 13.69
CA PRO A 219 18.81 1.35 14.11
C PRO A 219 17.34 1.51 14.53
N TYR A 220 16.54 0.48 14.32
CA TYR A 220 15.14 0.44 14.75
C TYR A 220 15.01 -0.29 16.10
N GLU A 221 14.13 0.22 16.97
CA GLU A 221 13.69 -0.41 18.22
C GLU A 221 12.25 -0.94 18.08
N GLY A 222 11.97 -2.11 18.67
CA GLY A 222 10.65 -2.76 18.72
C GLY A 222 10.39 -3.37 20.09
#